data_AF-A0A5N6PTX9-F1
#
_entry.id   AF-A0A5N6PTX9-F1
#
_cell.length_a   1.000
_cell.length_b   1.000
_cell.length_c   1.000
_cell.angle_alpha   90.00
_cell.angle_beta   90.00
_cell.angle_gamma   90.00
#
_symmetry.space_group_name_H-M   'P 1'
#
loop_
_entity.id
_entity.type
_entity.pdbx_description
1 polymer ?
#
loop_
_entity_poly.entity_id
_entity_poly.type
_entity_poly.pdbx_seq_one_letter_code
_entity_poly.pdbx_strand_id
1 'polypeptide(L)'
;MNDTQYTWNNHINSCIDSYLQSQICIDSYIVSGSDNSSNNYISSSICGESGNSSKNADARTSDQIIRESSTDLDVTQKYRHLWVQCENCYGLNYKKFFKSKMNLCEQCGYHLKMSSSDRIELSIDPGTWEPMDEDMVSLDPIEFHSEEEPYKNRIDSYQRKTGLTEAVQTGIGQLDGINVAIAVMDFQFMGGSMGSVVGEKITRLIEYATKDFLPLIIVCASGGARMQEGSLSLMQMAKISSALYDYQSNKKLFYVPILTSPTTGG
;
A
#
# COMPACT_ATOMS: atom_id res chain seq x y z
N MET A 1 -11.77 18.97 18.63
CA MET A 1 -11.48 18.26 17.36
C MET A 1 -10.25 18.79 16.63
N ASN A 2 -9.75 20.00 16.92
CA ASN A 2 -8.55 20.56 16.26
C ASN A 2 -7.22 20.15 16.92
N ASP A 3 -7.21 19.77 18.20
CA ASP A 3 -5.97 19.49 18.94
C ASP A 3 -5.30 18.16 18.53
N THR A 4 -6.09 17.15 18.15
CA THR A 4 -5.52 15.89 17.67
C THR A 4 -4.71 16.14 16.40
N GLN A 5 -5.29 16.77 15.38
CA GLN A 5 -4.64 17.00 14.08
C GLN A 5 -3.33 17.81 14.19
N TYR A 6 -3.27 18.79 15.11
CA TYR A 6 -2.05 19.55 15.39
C TYR A 6 -0.96 18.69 16.04
N THR A 7 -1.34 17.86 17.02
CA THR A 7 -0.43 16.94 17.70
C THR A 7 0.12 15.86 16.75
N TRP A 8 -0.72 15.38 15.81
CA TRP A 8 -0.33 14.42 14.78
C TRP A 8 0.71 14.98 13.81
N ASN A 9 0.51 16.21 13.33
CA ASN A 9 1.47 16.85 12.42
C ASN A 9 2.83 17.04 13.11
N ASN A 10 2.84 17.42 14.39
CA ASN A 10 4.08 17.57 15.14
C ASN A 10 4.82 16.24 15.36
N HIS A 11 4.09 15.15 15.63
CA HIS A 11 4.71 13.83 15.79
C HIS A 11 5.28 13.30 14.46
N ILE A 12 4.55 13.49 13.35
CA ILE A 12 5.05 13.13 12.01
C ILE A 12 6.31 13.93 11.69
N ASN A 13 6.30 15.23 11.99
CA ASN A 13 7.43 16.09 11.71
C ASN A 13 8.65 15.71 12.53
N SER A 14 8.46 15.51 13.84
CA SER A 14 9.54 15.08 14.74
C SER A 14 10.18 13.75 14.33
N CYS A 15 9.40 12.78 13.85
CA CYS A 15 9.96 11.52 13.36
C CYS A 15 10.70 11.67 12.02
N ILE A 16 10.18 12.50 11.11
CA ILE A 16 10.85 12.78 9.84
C ILE A 16 12.18 13.51 10.11
N ASP A 17 12.18 14.50 10.99
CA ASP A 17 13.36 15.26 11.37
C ASP A 17 14.39 14.36 12.09
N SER A 18 13.95 13.51 13.02
CA SER A 18 14.80 12.54 13.69
C SER A 18 15.44 11.54 12.72
N TYR A 19 14.67 11.06 11.73
CA TYR A 19 15.22 10.17 10.70
C TYR A 19 16.19 10.89 9.77
N LEU A 20 15.86 12.08 9.27
CA LEU A 20 16.75 12.89 8.46
C LEU A 20 18.05 13.19 9.21
N GLN A 21 17.96 13.53 10.50
CA GLN A 21 19.11 13.80 11.35
C GLN A 21 19.95 12.53 11.60
N SER A 22 19.31 11.37 11.73
CA SER A 22 20.02 10.08 11.84
C SER A 22 20.76 9.71 10.55
N GLN A 23 20.16 9.96 9.38
CA GLN A 23 20.75 9.61 8.09
C GLN A 23 21.82 10.63 7.66
N ILE A 24 21.64 11.91 7.95
CA ILE A 24 22.68 12.94 7.75
C ILE A 24 23.90 12.64 8.66
N CYS A 25 23.68 12.16 9.88
CA CYS A 25 24.77 11.70 10.74
C CYS A 25 25.48 10.46 10.16
N ILE A 26 24.74 9.50 9.58
CA ILE A 26 25.34 8.33 8.92
C ILE A 26 26.14 8.75 7.67
N ASP A 27 25.60 9.64 6.84
CA ASP A 27 26.26 10.12 5.62
C ASP A 27 27.48 10.99 5.97
N SER A 28 27.48 11.73 7.09
CA SER A 28 28.66 12.46 7.58
C SER A 28 29.79 11.53 8.06
N TYR A 29 29.44 10.35 8.56
CA TYR A 29 30.43 9.33 8.95
C TYR A 29 31.05 8.64 7.73
N ILE A 30 30.27 8.46 6.66
CA ILE A 30 30.72 7.86 5.40
C ILE A 30 31.52 8.85 4.54
N VAL A 31 31.19 10.15 4.57
CA VAL A 31 31.85 11.20 3.76
C VAL A 31 33.14 11.75 4.38
N SER A 32 33.55 11.28 5.56
CA SER A 32 34.91 11.53 6.09
C SER A 32 36.04 10.92 5.25
N GLY A 33 35.71 10.18 4.17
CA GLY A 33 36.67 9.56 3.25
C GLY A 33 36.66 10.05 1.80
N SER A 34 35.86 11.04 1.40
CA SER A 34 35.85 11.49 -0.01
C SER A 34 35.32 12.90 -0.20
N ASP A 35 36.20 13.78 -0.69
CA ASP A 35 35.92 15.16 -1.10
C ASP A 35 34.84 15.23 -2.18
N ASN A 36 33.74 15.94 -1.92
CA ASN A 36 32.91 16.54 -2.96
C ASN A 36 32.14 17.76 -2.41
N SER A 37 32.48 18.94 -2.93
CA SER A 37 32.11 20.28 -2.49
C SER A 37 30.66 20.70 -2.77
N SER A 38 29.75 19.76 -3.00
CA SER A 38 28.35 20.03 -3.36
C SER A 38 27.39 19.87 -2.16
N ASN A 39 27.77 19.10 -1.13
CA ASN A 39 26.92 18.77 0.01
C ASN A 39 27.05 19.73 1.20
N ASN A 40 27.99 20.68 1.16
CA ASN A 40 28.23 21.58 2.29
C ASN A 40 27.14 22.64 2.51
N TYR A 41 26.35 22.98 1.50
CA TYR A 41 25.33 24.04 1.63
C TYR A 41 24.11 23.60 2.46
N ILE A 42 23.83 22.30 2.52
CA ILE A 42 22.72 21.76 3.33
C ILE A 42 23.16 21.60 4.79
N SER A 43 24.40 21.16 5.02
CA SER A 43 24.95 20.98 6.37
C SER A 43 25.16 22.31 7.11
N SER A 44 25.64 23.36 6.43
CA SER A 44 25.87 24.68 7.05
C SER A 44 24.60 25.42 7.42
N SER A 45 23.47 25.10 6.77
CA SER A 45 22.19 25.78 7.00
C SER A 45 21.45 25.26 8.23
N ILE A 46 21.79 24.04 8.68
CA ILE A 46 21.10 23.34 9.77
C ILE A 46 21.96 23.30 11.05
N CYS A 47 23.29 23.21 10.94
CA CYS A 47 24.19 23.28 12.08
C CYS A 47 24.67 24.72 12.28
N GLY A 48 23.88 25.53 12.99
CA GLY A 48 24.35 26.82 13.51
C GLY A 48 25.61 26.61 14.36
N GLU A 49 26.72 27.21 13.92
CA GLU A 49 28.02 27.12 14.60
C GLU A 49 27.91 27.61 16.05
N SER A 50 28.15 26.71 17.00
CA SER A 50 28.45 27.05 18.39
C SER A 50 29.93 27.43 18.50
N GLY A 51 30.24 28.66 18.07
CA GLY A 51 31.57 29.26 18.19
C GLY A 51 31.68 30.13 19.43
N ASN A 52 32.30 29.61 20.49
CA ASN A 52 32.59 30.31 21.73
C ASN A 52 33.75 31.30 21.53
N SER A 53 33.54 32.61 21.65
CA SER A 53 34.63 33.58 21.89
C SER A 53 34.17 34.74 22.77
N SER A 54 35.02 35.09 23.73
CA SER A 54 34.75 35.91 24.90
C SER A 54 34.90 37.43 24.71
N LYS A 55 34.16 38.20 25.53
CA LYS A 55 34.28 39.64 25.91
C LYS A 55 33.61 40.63 24.94
N ASN A 56 32.79 41.63 25.31
CA ASN A 56 32.58 42.39 26.55
C ASN A 56 31.13 42.94 26.63
N ALA A 57 30.75 43.40 27.83
CA ALA A 57 29.48 44.03 28.19
C ALA A 57 29.10 45.27 27.34
N ASP A 58 27.80 45.44 27.08
CA ASP A 58 27.03 46.56 27.63
C ASP A 58 25.52 46.45 27.34
N ALA A 59 24.74 46.92 28.31
CA ALA A 59 23.29 46.86 28.37
C ALA A 59 22.60 47.70 27.29
N ARG A 60 21.50 47.19 26.74
CA ARG A 60 20.26 47.93 26.44
C ARG A 60 19.11 46.99 26.09
N THR A 61 18.05 47.14 26.85
CA THR A 61 16.74 46.50 26.75
C THR A 61 16.07 46.84 25.42
N SER A 62 15.67 45.81 24.66
CA SER A 62 14.63 45.93 23.64
C SER A 62 14.04 44.56 23.39
N ASP A 63 12.74 44.44 23.71
CA ASP A 63 11.90 43.27 23.48
C ASP A 63 12.10 42.71 22.06
N GLN A 64 12.61 41.49 21.96
CA GLN A 64 12.59 40.71 20.73
C GLN A 64 11.69 39.50 20.95
N ILE A 65 10.47 39.67 20.44
CA ILE A 65 9.52 38.61 20.12
C ILE A 65 10.28 37.47 19.41
N ILE A 66 10.25 36.29 20.02
CA ILE A 66 10.67 35.04 19.39
C ILE A 66 9.80 34.88 18.13
N ARG A 67 10.36 35.21 16.97
CA ARG A 67 9.79 34.79 15.68
C ARG A 67 10.12 33.31 15.54
N GLU A 68 9.18 32.45 15.92
CA GLU A 68 9.14 31.07 15.45
C GLU A 68 9.20 31.10 13.92
N SER A 69 10.32 30.66 13.34
CA SER A 69 10.49 30.58 11.89
C SER A 69 9.57 29.48 11.36
N SER A 70 8.53 29.90 10.68
CA SER A 70 7.49 29.11 10.01
C SER A 70 7.99 28.30 8.80
N THR A 71 9.26 27.91 8.75
CA THR A 71 9.92 27.30 7.58
C THR A 71 10.04 25.78 7.66
N ASP A 72 9.89 25.16 8.83
CA ASP A 72 10.08 23.71 8.96
C ASP A 72 8.86 22.88 8.54
N LEU A 73 7.65 23.41 8.69
CA LEU A 73 6.40 22.70 8.34
C LEU A 73 6.31 22.32 6.84
N ASP A 74 6.88 23.14 5.95
CA ASP A 74 6.77 22.97 4.50
C ASP A 74 7.70 21.86 3.98
N VAL A 75 8.88 21.72 4.59
CA VAL A 75 9.85 20.65 4.27
C VAL A 75 9.27 19.29 4.65
N THR A 76 8.61 19.20 5.80
CA THR A 76 8.06 17.93 6.28
C THR A 76 6.83 17.48 5.50
N GLN A 77 6.00 18.43 5.03
CA GLN A 77 4.87 18.13 4.14
C GLN A 77 5.34 17.56 2.80
N LYS A 78 6.48 18.03 2.27
CA LYS A 78 7.06 17.55 1.01
C LYS A 78 7.39 16.06 1.01
N TYR A 79 7.84 15.51 2.13
CA TYR A 79 8.33 14.11 2.21
C TYR A 79 7.36 13.12 2.85
N ARG A 80 6.17 13.57 3.26
CA ARG A 80 5.15 12.70 3.88
C ARG A 80 4.82 11.45 3.06
N HIS A 81 4.86 11.58 1.73
CA HIS A 81 4.59 10.48 0.81
C HIS A 81 5.60 9.32 0.89
N LEU A 82 6.76 9.50 1.54
CA LEU A 82 7.78 8.46 1.74
C LEU A 82 7.51 7.57 2.96
N TRP A 83 6.55 7.93 3.80
CA TRP A 83 6.26 7.26 5.07
C TRP A 83 4.86 6.67 5.06
N VAL A 84 4.69 5.57 5.79
CA VAL A 84 3.39 4.96 6.08
C VAL A 84 3.29 4.74 7.57
N GLN A 85 2.18 5.21 8.14
CA GLN A 85 1.88 5.04 9.54
C GLN A 85 1.26 3.65 9.79
N CYS A 86 1.71 2.98 10.84
CA CYS A 86 1.13 1.74 11.31
C CYS A 86 -0.23 1.98 11.96
N GLU A 87 -1.25 1.23 11.55
CA GLU A 87 -2.60 1.31 12.11
C GLU A 87 -2.67 0.77 13.57
N ASN A 88 -1.68 -0.03 13.99
CA ASN A 88 -1.64 -0.66 15.31
C ASN A 88 -0.82 0.12 16.35
N CYS A 89 0.42 0.50 16.03
CA CYS A 89 1.32 1.18 16.97
C CYS A 89 1.55 2.66 16.66
N TYR A 90 0.96 3.18 15.57
CA TYR A 90 1.16 4.55 15.08
C TYR A 90 2.59 4.91 14.67
N GLY A 91 3.51 3.93 14.69
CA GLY A 91 4.86 4.04 14.19
C GLY A 91 4.93 4.39 12.71
N LEU A 92 5.90 5.23 12.34
CA LEU A 92 6.17 5.58 10.95
C LEU A 92 7.18 4.60 10.35
N ASN A 93 6.82 4.04 9.21
CA ASN A 93 7.63 3.06 8.49
C ASN A 93 8.00 3.65 7.12
N TYR A 94 9.26 3.53 6.75
CA TYR A 94 9.76 4.09 5.49
C TYR A 94 9.39 3.19 4.32
N LYS A 95 8.66 3.71 3.33
CA LYS A 95 8.08 2.93 2.21
C LYS A 95 9.12 2.12 1.45
N LYS A 96 10.35 2.60 1.34
CA LYS A 96 11.43 1.92 0.60
C LYS A 96 11.70 0.50 1.13
N PHE A 97 11.52 0.27 2.43
CA PHE A 97 11.82 -1.02 3.06
C PHE A 97 10.63 -1.99 3.10
N PHE A 98 9.45 -1.59 2.62
CA PHE A 98 8.22 -2.38 2.73
C PHE A 98 8.36 -3.72 2.00
N LYS A 99 8.81 -3.69 0.75
CA LYS A 99 9.01 -4.90 -0.06
C LYS A 99 9.97 -5.88 0.61
N SER A 100 11.13 -5.40 1.06
CA SER A 100 12.14 -6.25 1.73
C SER A 100 11.68 -6.81 3.08
N LYS A 101 10.72 -6.16 3.74
CA LYS A 101 10.18 -6.56 5.05
C LYS A 101 8.77 -7.15 4.95
N MET A 102 8.32 -7.54 3.76
CA MET A 102 7.00 -8.16 3.53
C MET A 102 5.82 -7.32 4.08
N ASN A 103 5.95 -5.99 4.03
CA ASN A 103 5.03 -5.00 4.60
C ASN A 103 4.75 -5.18 6.11
N LEU A 104 5.73 -5.66 6.87
CA LEU A 104 5.66 -5.70 8.32
C LEU A 104 6.10 -4.37 8.93
N CYS A 105 5.35 -3.91 9.93
CA CYS A 105 5.74 -2.76 10.72
C CYS A 105 7.04 -3.07 11.50
N GLU A 106 8.03 -2.19 11.38
CA GLU A 106 9.34 -2.39 11.99
C GLU A 106 9.33 -2.32 13.52
N GLN A 107 8.33 -1.62 14.07
CA GLN A 107 8.23 -1.39 15.52
C GLN A 107 7.44 -2.49 16.24
N CYS A 108 6.36 -2.99 15.64
CA CYS A 108 5.45 -3.93 16.32
C CYS A 108 5.16 -5.22 15.55
N GLY A 109 5.74 -5.42 14.36
CA GLY A 109 5.52 -6.61 13.54
C GLY A 109 4.12 -6.73 12.94
N TYR A 110 3.29 -5.70 13.03
CA TYR A 110 1.94 -5.70 12.45
C TYR A 110 1.99 -5.73 10.92
N HIS A 111 1.15 -6.55 10.29
CA HIS A 111 1.02 -6.63 8.84
C HIS A 111 0.31 -5.39 8.31
N LEU A 112 1.04 -4.55 7.57
CA LEU A 112 0.48 -3.41 6.86
C LEU A 112 -0.12 -3.86 5.53
N LYS A 113 -1.03 -3.03 5.00
CA LYS A 113 -1.66 -3.27 3.69
C LYS A 113 -0.59 -3.42 2.61
N MET A 114 -0.81 -4.38 1.71
CA MET A 114 0.05 -4.69 0.59
C MET A 114 -0.77 -4.63 -0.69
N SER A 115 -0.20 -4.05 -1.76
CA SER A 115 -0.85 -4.10 -3.07
C SER A 115 -0.83 -5.51 -3.62
N SER A 116 -1.77 -5.82 -4.49
CA SER A 116 -1.81 -7.09 -5.20
C SER A 116 -0.53 -7.33 -6.03
N SER A 117 0.01 -6.29 -6.68
CA SER A 117 1.26 -6.40 -7.45
C SER A 117 2.48 -6.69 -6.57
N ASP A 118 2.60 -6.03 -5.42
CA ASP A 118 3.70 -6.32 -4.47
C ASP A 118 3.60 -7.75 -3.92
N ARG A 119 2.38 -8.24 -3.70
CA ARG A 119 2.13 -9.61 -3.23
C ARG A 119 2.50 -10.64 -4.29
N ILE A 120 2.15 -10.41 -5.55
CA ILE A 120 2.54 -11.28 -6.68
C ILE A 120 4.07 -11.31 -6.79
N GLU A 121 4.73 -10.14 -6.83
CA GLU A 121 6.20 -10.04 -6.92
C GLU A 121 6.92 -10.76 -5.77
N LEU A 122 6.32 -10.76 -4.58
CA LEU A 122 6.87 -11.43 -3.41
C LEU A 122 6.65 -12.95 -3.40
N SER A 123 5.59 -13.43 -4.06
CA SER A 123 5.13 -14.82 -3.96
C SER A 123 5.47 -15.67 -5.18
N ILE A 124 5.58 -15.05 -6.35
CA ILE A 124 5.79 -15.72 -7.65
C ILE A 124 7.24 -15.51 -8.10
N ASP A 125 7.83 -16.57 -8.62
CA ASP A 125 9.20 -16.60 -9.10
C ASP A 125 9.41 -15.53 -10.20
N PRO A 126 10.51 -14.75 -10.15
CA PRO A 126 10.75 -13.68 -11.10
C PRO A 126 10.70 -14.15 -12.56
N GLY A 127 9.93 -13.44 -13.38
CA GLY A 127 9.80 -13.71 -14.83
C GLY A 127 8.85 -14.85 -15.20
N THR A 128 8.12 -15.42 -14.22
CA THR A 128 7.16 -16.51 -14.47
C THR A 128 5.70 -16.07 -14.41
N TRP A 129 5.43 -14.82 -14.02
CA TRP A 129 4.08 -14.28 -13.92
C TRP A 129 3.43 -14.11 -15.31
N GLU A 130 2.35 -14.83 -15.53
CA GLU A 130 1.51 -14.78 -16.73
C GLU A 130 0.10 -14.34 -16.33
N PRO A 131 -0.22 -13.03 -16.45
CA PRO A 131 -1.52 -12.52 -16.05
C PRO A 131 -2.64 -13.00 -17.00
N MET A 132 -3.84 -13.14 -16.45
CA MET A 132 -5.05 -13.56 -17.15
C MET A 132 -6.15 -12.49 -17.08
N ASP A 133 -6.89 -12.33 -18.18
CA ASP A 133 -8.07 -11.46 -18.26
C ASP A 133 -7.79 -10.01 -17.80
N GLU A 134 -6.64 -9.45 -18.23
CA GLU A 134 -6.21 -8.09 -17.82
C GLU A 134 -7.14 -6.99 -18.33
N ASP A 135 -7.71 -7.18 -19.52
CA ASP A 135 -8.59 -6.25 -20.23
C ASP A 135 -10.05 -6.27 -19.74
N MET A 136 -10.39 -7.17 -18.82
CA MET A 136 -11.74 -7.28 -18.27
C MET A 136 -12.03 -6.12 -17.30
N VAL A 137 -13.09 -5.35 -17.61
CA VAL A 137 -13.49 -4.16 -16.84
C VAL A 137 -14.97 -4.20 -16.46
N SER A 138 -15.30 -3.58 -15.33
CA SER A 138 -16.66 -3.53 -14.80
C SER A 138 -17.52 -2.55 -15.60
N LEU A 139 -18.79 -2.90 -15.78
CA LEU A 139 -19.83 -2.05 -16.35
C LEU A 139 -20.83 -1.63 -15.26
N ASP A 140 -21.81 -0.80 -15.62
CA ASP A 140 -22.92 -0.42 -14.73
C ASP A 140 -24.22 -1.10 -15.20
N PRO A 141 -24.43 -2.39 -14.86
CA PRO A 141 -25.54 -3.18 -15.39
C PRO A 141 -26.91 -2.79 -14.82
N ILE A 142 -26.94 -2.09 -13.68
CA ILE A 142 -28.19 -1.69 -13.00
C ILE A 142 -28.41 -0.18 -13.03
N GLU A 143 -27.59 0.55 -13.80
CA GLU A 143 -27.62 2.02 -13.89
C GLU A 143 -27.66 2.66 -12.49
N PHE A 144 -26.70 2.28 -11.64
CA PHE A 144 -26.73 2.61 -10.22
C PHE A 144 -26.73 4.13 -9.99
N HIS A 145 -27.87 4.64 -9.52
CA HIS A 145 -28.01 6.04 -9.15
C HIS A 145 -27.38 6.34 -7.79
N SER A 146 -26.38 7.21 -7.79
CA SER A 146 -25.78 7.79 -6.58
C SER A 146 -25.95 9.31 -6.61
N GLU A 147 -26.28 9.90 -5.46
CA GLU A 147 -26.34 11.36 -5.30
C GLU A 147 -24.95 12.03 -5.33
N GLU A 148 -23.90 11.27 -5.01
CA GLU A 148 -22.52 11.78 -4.96
C GLU A 148 -21.81 11.68 -6.30
N GLU A 149 -21.62 10.45 -6.80
CA GLU A 149 -20.83 10.19 -8.00
C GLU A 149 -21.34 8.94 -8.74
N PRO A 150 -21.53 8.99 -10.08
CA PRO A 150 -21.89 7.83 -10.88
C PRO A 150 -20.93 6.64 -10.68
N TYR A 151 -21.45 5.42 -10.68
CA TYR A 151 -20.64 4.21 -10.44
C TYR A 151 -19.45 4.09 -11.40
N LYS A 152 -19.67 4.40 -12.69
CA LYS A 152 -18.62 4.40 -13.71
C LYS A 152 -17.46 5.34 -13.37
N ASN A 153 -17.74 6.55 -12.91
CA ASN A 153 -16.71 7.52 -12.55
C ASN A 153 -15.91 7.05 -11.32
N ARG A 154 -16.59 6.40 -10.36
CA ARG A 154 -15.92 5.76 -9.21
C ARG A 154 -14.94 4.68 -9.67
N ILE A 155 -15.36 3.78 -10.56
CA ILE A 155 -14.48 2.76 -11.15
C ILE A 155 -13.27 3.44 -11.80
N ASP A 156 -13.50 4.40 -12.70
CA ASP A 156 -12.43 5.11 -13.42
C ASP A 156 -11.45 5.83 -12.47
N SER A 157 -11.93 6.34 -11.33
CA SER A 157 -11.12 6.96 -10.30
C SER A 157 -10.20 5.95 -9.60
N TYR A 158 -10.75 4.79 -9.21
CA TYR A 158 -9.95 3.72 -8.59
C TYR A 158 -8.96 3.09 -9.56
N GLN A 159 -9.34 2.88 -10.82
CA GLN A 159 -8.43 2.39 -11.87
C GLN A 159 -7.23 3.33 -12.05
N ARG A 160 -7.47 4.65 -12.10
CA ARG A 160 -6.37 5.64 -12.15
C ARG A 160 -5.50 5.65 -10.90
N LYS A 161 -6.11 5.42 -9.73
CA LYS A 161 -5.42 5.45 -8.44
C LYS A 161 -4.53 4.21 -8.23
N THR A 162 -5.01 3.03 -8.57
CA THR A 162 -4.32 1.76 -8.32
C THR A 162 -3.54 1.26 -9.52
N GLY A 163 -3.88 1.71 -10.73
CA GLY A 163 -3.35 1.15 -11.98
C GLY A 163 -3.92 -0.23 -12.33
N LEU A 164 -4.94 -0.70 -11.60
CA LEU A 164 -5.59 -2.00 -11.82
C LEU A 164 -6.89 -1.82 -12.60
N THR A 165 -7.29 -2.83 -13.38
CA THR A 165 -8.59 -2.82 -14.06
C THR A 165 -9.75 -3.13 -13.12
N GLU A 166 -9.52 -3.95 -12.08
CA GLU A 166 -10.50 -4.28 -11.05
C GLU A 166 -9.82 -4.74 -9.74
N ALA A 167 -10.60 -5.03 -8.70
CA ALA A 167 -10.15 -5.46 -7.38
C ALA A 167 -9.47 -6.84 -7.28
N VAL A 168 -9.15 -7.51 -8.39
CA VAL A 168 -8.42 -8.78 -8.39
C VAL A 168 -7.48 -8.90 -9.59
N GLN A 169 -6.27 -9.35 -9.32
CA GLN A 169 -5.32 -9.82 -10.32
C GLN A 169 -5.32 -11.35 -10.31
N THR A 170 -5.38 -11.97 -11.49
CA THR A 170 -5.43 -13.41 -11.68
C THR A 170 -4.39 -13.81 -12.71
N GLY A 171 -3.76 -14.96 -12.54
CA GLY A 171 -2.76 -15.43 -13.48
C GLY A 171 -2.11 -16.74 -13.06
N ILE A 172 -1.19 -17.20 -13.89
CA ILE A 172 -0.33 -18.34 -13.63
C ILE A 172 1.07 -17.84 -13.23
N GLY A 173 1.75 -18.58 -12.39
CA GLY A 173 3.14 -18.32 -12.06
C GLY A 173 3.82 -19.55 -11.48
N GLN A 174 5.11 -19.46 -11.19
CA GLN A 174 5.82 -20.49 -10.44
C GLN A 174 6.03 -20.05 -9.01
N LEU A 175 5.91 -20.99 -8.07
CA LEU A 175 6.30 -20.82 -6.68
C LEU A 175 7.33 -21.91 -6.38
N ASP A 176 8.58 -21.52 -6.18
CA ASP A 176 9.71 -22.44 -6.02
C ASP A 176 9.78 -23.48 -7.18
N GLY A 177 9.52 -23.02 -8.41
CA GLY A 177 9.50 -23.84 -9.62
C GLY A 177 8.21 -24.66 -9.85
N ILE A 178 7.23 -24.58 -8.94
CA ILE A 178 5.94 -25.28 -9.08
C ILE A 178 4.95 -24.34 -9.76
N ASN A 179 4.42 -24.73 -10.93
CA ASN A 179 3.36 -23.98 -11.60
C ASN A 179 2.10 -23.94 -10.71
N VAL A 180 1.60 -22.74 -10.44
CA VAL A 180 0.40 -22.48 -9.65
C VAL A 180 -0.50 -21.48 -10.35
N ALA A 181 -1.81 -21.67 -10.21
CA ALA A 181 -2.80 -20.65 -10.51
C ALA A 181 -3.01 -19.79 -9.26
N ILE A 182 -2.93 -18.46 -9.39
CA ILE A 182 -3.08 -17.55 -8.27
C ILE A 182 -4.01 -16.38 -8.57
N ALA A 183 -4.88 -16.08 -7.61
CA ALA A 183 -5.67 -14.85 -7.57
C ALA A 183 -5.25 -14.02 -6.36
N VAL A 184 -5.04 -12.72 -6.57
CA VAL A 184 -4.68 -11.77 -5.50
C VAL A 184 -5.64 -10.60 -5.54
N MET A 185 -6.50 -10.51 -4.51
CA MET A 185 -7.43 -9.40 -4.35
C MET A 185 -6.70 -8.15 -3.84
N ASP A 186 -7.17 -6.96 -4.23
CA ASP A 186 -6.62 -5.68 -3.83
C ASP A 186 -7.65 -4.82 -3.09
N PHE A 187 -7.47 -4.67 -1.78
CA PHE A 187 -8.35 -3.86 -0.95
C PHE A 187 -8.36 -2.37 -1.32
N GLN A 188 -7.30 -1.87 -1.98
CA GLN A 188 -7.22 -0.47 -2.38
C GLN A 188 -8.24 -0.12 -3.48
N PHE A 189 -8.67 -1.11 -4.26
CA PHE A 189 -9.68 -0.95 -5.30
C PHE A 189 -11.08 -1.16 -4.70
N MET A 190 -11.81 -0.07 -4.46
CA MET A 190 -13.18 -0.11 -3.92
C MET A 190 -13.36 -1.04 -2.70
N GLY A 191 -12.36 -1.09 -1.81
CA GLY A 191 -12.40 -1.95 -0.62
C GLY A 191 -12.30 -3.45 -0.94
N GLY A 192 -11.73 -3.83 -2.08
CA GLY A 192 -11.62 -5.22 -2.51
C GLY A 192 -12.97 -5.88 -2.81
N SER A 193 -14.04 -5.09 -2.94
CA SER A 193 -15.40 -5.63 -2.95
C SER A 193 -15.67 -6.46 -4.20
N MET A 194 -16.33 -7.60 -4.02
CA MET A 194 -16.56 -8.56 -5.10
C MET A 194 -17.76 -8.14 -5.96
N GLY A 195 -17.48 -7.74 -7.20
CA GLY A 195 -18.46 -7.53 -8.28
C GLY A 195 -18.36 -8.61 -9.35
N SER A 196 -19.09 -8.43 -10.46
CA SER A 196 -19.21 -9.40 -11.55
C SER A 196 -17.87 -9.76 -12.19
N VAL A 197 -16.98 -8.78 -12.37
CA VAL A 197 -15.64 -8.99 -12.93
C VAL A 197 -14.74 -9.76 -11.98
N VAL A 198 -14.75 -9.43 -10.68
CA VAL A 198 -13.99 -10.19 -9.68
C VAL A 198 -14.44 -11.65 -9.68
N GLY A 199 -15.75 -11.88 -9.72
CA GLY A 199 -16.35 -13.21 -9.81
C GLY A 199 -15.93 -13.95 -11.08
N GLU A 200 -16.06 -13.34 -12.25
CA GLU A 200 -15.67 -13.92 -13.54
C GLU A 200 -14.18 -14.27 -13.60
N LYS A 201 -13.28 -13.36 -13.22
CA LYS A 201 -11.83 -13.60 -13.25
C LYS A 201 -11.43 -14.77 -12.35
N ILE A 202 -11.96 -14.82 -11.13
CA ILE A 202 -11.70 -15.93 -10.20
C ILE A 202 -12.27 -17.24 -10.75
N THR A 203 -13.50 -17.24 -11.28
CA THR A 203 -14.09 -18.44 -11.89
C THR A 203 -13.27 -18.96 -13.06
N ARG A 204 -12.85 -18.09 -14.00
CA ARG A 204 -11.99 -18.48 -15.13
C ARG A 204 -10.67 -19.06 -14.69
N LEU A 205 -10.04 -18.47 -13.67
CA LEU A 205 -8.81 -19.00 -13.09
C LEU A 205 -9.02 -20.41 -12.51
N ILE A 206 -10.11 -20.64 -11.79
CA ILE A 206 -10.44 -21.96 -11.22
C ILE A 206 -10.68 -22.98 -12.33
N GLU A 207 -11.44 -22.63 -13.37
CA GLU A 207 -11.70 -23.51 -14.52
C GLU A 207 -10.41 -23.83 -15.29
N TYR A 208 -9.53 -22.84 -15.47
CA TYR A 208 -8.21 -23.03 -16.06
C TYR A 208 -7.37 -23.98 -15.20
N ALA A 209 -7.25 -23.73 -13.91
CA ALA A 209 -6.53 -24.58 -12.97
C ALA A 209 -7.10 -26.01 -12.93
N THR A 210 -8.42 -26.15 -13.07
CA THR A 210 -9.11 -27.43 -13.17
C THR A 210 -8.69 -28.21 -14.42
N LYS A 211 -8.62 -27.53 -15.57
CA LYS A 211 -8.27 -28.13 -16.85
C LYS A 211 -6.82 -28.56 -16.90
N ASP A 212 -5.93 -27.74 -16.34
CA ASP A 212 -4.49 -27.93 -16.40
C ASP A 212 -3.92 -28.63 -15.14
N PHE A 213 -4.79 -29.06 -14.22
CA PHE A 213 -4.45 -29.74 -12.97
C PHE A 213 -3.45 -28.96 -12.11
N LEU A 214 -3.56 -27.64 -12.10
CA LEU A 214 -2.69 -26.75 -11.35
C LEU A 214 -3.19 -26.56 -9.92
N PRO A 215 -2.30 -26.50 -8.91
CA PRO A 215 -2.63 -25.98 -7.59
C PRO A 215 -3.20 -24.55 -7.68
N LEU A 216 -4.16 -24.24 -6.81
CA LEU A 216 -4.85 -22.97 -6.79
C LEU A 216 -4.61 -22.24 -5.46
N ILE A 217 -4.18 -20.98 -5.54
CA ILE A 217 -4.01 -20.10 -4.39
C ILE A 217 -4.89 -18.86 -4.58
N ILE A 218 -5.71 -18.51 -3.59
CA ILE A 218 -6.50 -17.28 -3.62
C ILE A 218 -6.19 -16.45 -2.38
N VAL A 219 -5.60 -15.27 -2.59
CA VAL A 219 -5.33 -14.29 -1.53
C VAL A 219 -6.53 -13.35 -1.44
N CYS A 220 -7.29 -13.49 -0.35
CA CYS A 220 -8.53 -12.76 -0.12
C CYS A 220 -8.27 -11.46 0.64
N ALA A 221 -8.81 -10.36 0.13
CA ALA A 221 -8.82 -9.05 0.75
C ALA A 221 -10.07 -8.30 0.29
N SER A 222 -11.12 -8.26 1.12
CA SER A 222 -12.43 -7.73 0.73
C SER A 222 -13.21 -7.17 1.91
N GLY A 223 -13.91 -6.08 1.66
CA GLY A 223 -14.93 -5.50 2.54
C GLY A 223 -16.33 -6.07 2.34
N GLY A 224 -16.56 -6.91 1.32
CA GLY A 224 -17.84 -7.57 1.04
C GLY A 224 -18.24 -7.54 -0.45
N ALA A 225 -19.53 -7.68 -0.72
CA ALA A 225 -20.07 -7.65 -2.08
C ALA A 225 -20.20 -6.21 -2.62
N ARG A 226 -20.02 -6.03 -3.94
CA ARG A 226 -20.13 -4.72 -4.62
C ARG A 226 -21.60 -4.29 -4.72
N MET A 227 -22.06 -3.47 -3.79
CA MET A 227 -23.47 -3.04 -3.73
C MET A 227 -23.96 -2.37 -5.02
N GLN A 228 -23.05 -1.72 -5.76
CA GLN A 228 -23.33 -1.01 -7.00
C GLN A 228 -23.77 -1.93 -8.15
N GLU A 229 -23.56 -3.24 -8.03
CA GLU A 229 -24.05 -4.23 -8.99
C GLU A 229 -25.20 -5.10 -8.41
N GLY A 230 -25.63 -4.80 -7.18
CA GLY A 230 -26.79 -5.43 -6.55
C GLY A 230 -26.69 -6.95 -6.43
N SER A 231 -27.71 -7.64 -6.93
CA SER A 231 -27.80 -9.11 -6.86
C SER A 231 -26.73 -9.81 -7.68
N LEU A 232 -26.16 -9.18 -8.70
CA LEU A 232 -25.08 -9.76 -9.50
C LEU A 232 -23.85 -10.04 -8.65
N SER A 233 -23.52 -9.14 -7.73
CA SER A 233 -22.42 -9.32 -6.77
C SER A 233 -22.65 -10.49 -5.83
N LEU A 234 -23.87 -10.65 -5.32
CA LEU A 234 -24.24 -11.77 -4.45
C LEU A 234 -24.10 -13.11 -5.19
N MET A 235 -24.53 -13.17 -6.45
CA MET A 235 -24.46 -14.38 -7.26
C MET A 235 -23.02 -14.83 -7.55
N GLN A 236 -22.03 -13.93 -7.47
CA GLN A 236 -20.63 -14.32 -7.65
C GLN A 236 -20.15 -15.31 -6.59
N MET A 237 -20.69 -15.25 -5.36
CA MET A 237 -20.41 -16.26 -4.33
C MET A 237 -20.81 -17.65 -4.81
N ALA A 238 -22.03 -17.79 -5.32
CA ALA A 238 -22.56 -19.06 -5.81
C ALA A 238 -21.77 -19.57 -7.02
N LYS A 239 -21.41 -18.65 -7.93
CA LYS A 239 -20.61 -18.95 -9.12
C LYS A 239 -19.21 -19.47 -8.78
N ILE A 240 -18.45 -18.74 -7.96
CA ILE A 240 -17.11 -19.17 -7.51
C ILE A 240 -17.22 -20.47 -6.73
N SER A 241 -18.20 -20.60 -5.82
CA SER A 241 -18.40 -21.82 -5.03
C SER A 241 -18.70 -23.04 -5.90
N SER A 242 -19.48 -22.87 -6.98
CA SER A 242 -19.75 -23.95 -7.93
C SER A 242 -18.50 -24.40 -8.67
N ALA A 243 -17.66 -23.44 -9.12
CA ALA A 243 -16.40 -23.76 -9.78
C ALA A 243 -15.41 -24.46 -8.81
N LEU A 244 -15.30 -23.95 -7.58
CA LEU A 244 -14.49 -24.56 -6.53
C LEU A 244 -14.99 -25.96 -6.16
N TYR A 245 -16.31 -26.18 -6.15
CA TYR A 245 -16.88 -27.49 -5.89
C TYR A 245 -16.42 -28.53 -6.91
N ASP A 246 -16.41 -28.20 -8.20
CA ASP A 246 -15.88 -29.10 -9.24
C ASP A 246 -14.37 -29.33 -9.05
N TYR A 247 -13.60 -28.25 -8.86
CA TYR A 247 -12.15 -28.28 -8.65
C TYR A 247 -11.74 -29.16 -7.45
N GLN A 248 -12.39 -29.01 -6.30
CA GLN A 248 -12.04 -29.73 -5.07
C GLN A 248 -12.73 -31.09 -4.95
N SER A 249 -14.03 -31.18 -5.25
CA SER A 249 -14.80 -32.40 -4.96
C SER A 249 -14.69 -33.42 -6.08
N ASN A 250 -14.82 -32.97 -7.34
CA ASN A 250 -14.80 -33.87 -8.49
C ASN A 250 -13.36 -34.17 -8.95
N LYS A 251 -12.50 -33.15 -8.95
CA LYS A 251 -11.11 -33.26 -9.44
C LYS A 251 -10.07 -33.48 -8.36
N LYS A 252 -10.40 -33.18 -7.09
CA LYS A 252 -9.53 -33.38 -5.91
C LYS A 252 -8.19 -32.64 -6.00
N LEU A 253 -8.23 -31.45 -6.58
CA LEU A 253 -7.05 -30.59 -6.73
C LEU A 253 -6.79 -29.74 -5.47
N PHE A 254 -5.54 -29.30 -5.31
CA PHE A 254 -5.09 -28.60 -4.12
C PHE A 254 -5.51 -27.12 -4.15
N TYR A 255 -6.21 -26.66 -3.11
CA TYR A 255 -6.68 -25.27 -2.99
C TYR A 255 -6.24 -24.67 -1.66
N VAL A 256 -5.67 -23.47 -1.70
CA VAL A 256 -5.26 -22.70 -0.52
C VAL A 256 -5.87 -21.30 -0.53
N PRO A 257 -6.87 -21.03 0.33
CA PRO A 257 -7.31 -19.67 0.62
C PRO A 257 -6.37 -19.00 1.64
N ILE A 258 -5.83 -17.83 1.29
CA ILE A 258 -5.04 -16.99 2.19
C ILE A 258 -5.89 -15.78 2.57
N LEU A 259 -6.45 -15.80 3.78
CA LEU A 259 -7.29 -14.73 4.28
C LEU A 259 -6.42 -13.60 4.82
N THR A 260 -6.47 -12.42 4.19
CA THR A 260 -5.75 -11.23 4.64
C THR A 260 -6.69 -10.23 5.31
N SER A 261 -6.14 -9.26 6.03
CA SER A 261 -6.95 -8.25 6.72
C SER A 261 -7.26 -7.06 5.81
N PRO A 262 -8.53 -6.68 5.61
CA PRO A 262 -9.75 -7.39 6.05
C PRO A 262 -10.25 -8.43 5.01
N THR A 263 -10.92 -9.47 5.50
CA THR A 263 -11.78 -10.35 4.68
C THR A 263 -13.12 -10.47 5.38
N THR A 264 -14.13 -9.75 4.88
CA THR A 264 -15.45 -9.66 5.50
C THR A 264 -16.56 -9.83 4.47
N GLY A 265 -17.73 -10.31 4.91
CA GLY A 265 -18.91 -10.42 4.05
C GLY A 265 -18.97 -11.73 3.27
N GLY A 266 -19.38 -11.62 2.00
CA GLY A 266 -19.56 -12.74 1.08
C GLY A 266 -18.29 -13.16 0.36
#